data_AF-A0AAE6G329-F1
#
_entry.id   AF-A0AAE6G329-F1
#
_cell.length_a   1.000
_cell.length_b   1.000
_cell.length_c   1.000
_cell.angle_alpha   90.00
_cell.angle_beta   90.00
_cell.angle_gamma   90.00
#
_symmetry.space_group_name_H-M   'P 1'
#
loop_
_entity.id
_entity.type
_entity.pdbx_description
1 polymer ?
#
loop_
_entity_poly.entity_id
_entity_poly.type
_entity_poly.pdbx_seq_one_letter_code
_entity_poly.pdbx_strand_id
1 'polypeptide(L)'
;MRRSLKGALLWMMPLGVLSACGGAPDAAGAEDALSERAQSLISAPPVPASGNIADSMLYVGTVAVGGAQQDGASAQPGYYGYRVQVQAGSQLKLEVTHLGSSMYLDTGLFLYGPKDANGSYGDTVLAQDDDSGYGQLSKVGLVTLPQDGEYLAVVGFINGGGKQFRLQVDCVGGACLPNPQPAPTGHALTLVQSPITAGLQSALDAGNIVREDNISHLTAFDFAWTYSGETTLDTAAAAILARGQYRGYLNDPAPLVLTYAQLETSMYWQFRPLHPAILATYGNGTENVQVKRYYREFSTGPNGDNWRTLNVILFPQSYKVVVYEQTAHEI
;
A
#
# COMPACT_ATOMS: atom_id res chain seq x y z
N MET A 1 54.02 -3.42 -62.91
CA MET A 1 54.67 -4.75 -62.68
C MET A 1 54.41 -5.11 -61.22
N ARG A 2 53.41 -5.95 -60.94
CA ARG A 2 53.51 -7.40 -60.69
C ARG A 2 54.40 -7.78 -59.49
N ARG A 3 53.76 -8.53 -58.57
CA ARG A 3 54.24 -9.40 -57.46
C ARG A 3 54.29 -8.71 -56.09
N SER A 4 53.41 -8.97 -55.11
CA SER A 4 52.79 -10.22 -54.56
C SER A 4 53.81 -11.20 -53.94
N LEU A 5 53.67 -11.42 -52.63
CA LEU A 5 53.51 -12.70 -51.89
C LEU A 5 53.98 -12.47 -50.43
N LYS A 6 53.09 -12.43 -49.41
CA LYS A 6 52.36 -13.51 -48.69
C LYS A 6 53.22 -14.42 -47.79
N GLY A 7 52.83 -14.46 -46.51
CA GLY A 7 52.96 -15.60 -45.57
C GLY A 7 53.94 -15.36 -44.40
N ALA A 8 53.71 -15.74 -43.15
CA ALA A 8 52.55 -16.32 -42.46
C ALA A 8 52.77 -16.24 -40.93
N LEU A 9 51.66 -16.16 -40.18
CA LEU A 9 51.38 -16.61 -38.81
C LEU A 9 52.52 -17.32 -38.02
N LEU A 10 52.76 -16.90 -36.76
CA LEU A 10 52.33 -17.66 -35.56
C LEU A 10 52.73 -16.97 -34.24
N TRP A 11 51.85 -17.15 -33.26
CA TRP A 11 51.82 -16.64 -31.89
C TRP A 11 53.01 -17.04 -31.00
N MET A 12 53.38 -16.17 -30.04
CA MET A 12 53.50 -16.48 -28.59
C MET A 12 53.95 -15.23 -27.81
N MET A 13 53.18 -14.83 -26.80
CA MET A 13 53.63 -13.99 -25.67
C MET A 13 54.04 -14.93 -24.52
N PRO A 14 55.01 -14.57 -23.64
CA PRO A 14 54.59 -13.91 -22.39
C PRO A 14 55.59 -12.93 -21.75
N LEU A 15 54.99 -11.92 -21.09
CA LEU A 15 55.26 -11.35 -19.76
C LEU A 15 56.68 -11.31 -19.16
N GLY A 16 57.06 -10.10 -18.72
CA GLY A 16 57.61 -9.89 -17.38
C GLY A 16 58.57 -8.71 -17.24
N VAL A 17 58.10 -7.55 -16.75
CA VAL A 17 58.94 -6.65 -15.94
C VAL A 17 58.08 -5.98 -14.86
N LEU A 18 58.50 -6.19 -13.61
CA LEU A 18 58.08 -5.50 -12.39
C LEU A 18 58.57 -4.05 -12.38
N SER A 19 57.73 -3.11 -11.93
CA SER A 19 58.17 -1.84 -11.35
C SER A 19 57.15 -1.37 -10.32
N ALA A 20 57.64 -1.17 -9.10
CA ALA A 20 56.89 -0.72 -7.94
C ALA A 20 56.94 0.81 -7.79
N CYS A 21 55.82 1.34 -7.27
CA CYS A 21 55.66 2.50 -6.39
C CYS A 21 56.10 3.90 -6.86
N GLY A 22 55.12 4.66 -7.34
CA GLY A 22 55.10 6.13 -7.34
C GLY A 22 53.69 6.58 -7.71
N GLY A 23 52.82 6.71 -6.71
CA GLY A 23 51.37 6.91 -6.89
C GLY A 23 51.03 8.17 -7.68
N ALA A 24 50.34 7.99 -8.80
CA ALA A 24 49.42 8.98 -9.35
C ALA A 24 48.06 8.77 -8.65
N PRO A 25 47.32 9.83 -8.28
CA PRO A 25 46.01 9.66 -7.71
C PRO A 25 45.13 8.94 -8.74
N ASP A 26 44.56 7.82 -8.34
CA ASP A 26 43.53 7.13 -9.08
C ASP A 26 42.49 8.17 -9.50
N ALA A 27 42.36 8.38 -10.80
CA ALA A 27 41.17 8.97 -11.35
C ALA A 27 40.04 8.06 -10.87
N ALA A 28 39.27 8.57 -9.91
CA ALA A 28 38.08 7.93 -9.40
C ALA A 28 37.37 7.32 -10.60
N GLY A 29 37.27 5.98 -10.58
CA GLY A 29 36.49 5.26 -11.56
C GLY A 29 35.18 6.01 -11.70
N ALA A 30 34.80 6.33 -12.93
CA ALA A 30 33.43 6.64 -13.22
C ALA A 30 32.66 5.41 -12.73
N GLU A 31 32.17 5.49 -11.48
CA GLU A 31 31.08 4.68 -11.02
C GLU A 31 30.03 4.92 -12.08
N ASP A 32 29.77 3.87 -12.85
CA ASP A 32 28.62 3.76 -13.72
C ASP A 32 27.43 3.89 -12.77
N ALA A 33 27.10 5.13 -12.44
CA ALA A 33 25.94 5.50 -11.69
C ALA A 33 24.83 4.97 -12.55
N LEU A 34 24.29 3.82 -12.13
CA LEU A 34 23.00 3.34 -12.55
C LEU A 34 22.06 4.51 -12.33
N SER A 35 21.90 5.32 -13.36
CA SER A 35 20.88 6.33 -13.43
C SER A 35 19.61 5.50 -13.49
N GLU A 36 19.04 5.19 -12.32
CA GLU A 36 17.60 5.06 -12.22
C GLU A 36 17.06 6.34 -12.85
N ARG A 37 16.67 6.25 -14.12
CA ARG A 37 15.78 7.24 -14.69
C ARG A 37 14.53 7.11 -13.84
N ALA A 38 14.34 8.05 -12.92
CA ALA A 38 13.04 8.28 -12.32
C ALA A 38 12.08 8.50 -13.50
N GLN A 39 11.35 7.45 -13.86
CA GLN A 39 10.39 7.51 -14.95
C GLN A 39 9.18 8.25 -14.43
N SER A 40 8.60 9.10 -15.27
CA SER A 40 7.49 9.95 -14.87
C SER A 40 6.28 9.09 -14.56
N LEU A 41 5.81 9.13 -13.32
CA LEU A 41 4.59 8.46 -12.92
C LEU A 41 3.40 8.95 -13.78
N ILE A 42 2.50 8.06 -14.15
CA ILE A 42 1.20 8.38 -14.74
C ILE A 42 0.35 9.01 -13.65
N SER A 43 0.00 10.28 -13.87
CA SER A 43 -0.86 11.01 -12.96
C SER A 43 -2.31 10.53 -13.02
N ALA A 44 -3.04 10.70 -11.92
CA ALA A 44 -4.49 10.56 -11.91
C ALA A 44 -5.14 11.43 -13.01
N PRO A 45 -6.30 11.04 -13.55
CA PRO A 45 -7.04 11.84 -14.51
C PRO A 45 -7.28 13.27 -13.98
N PRO A 46 -7.24 14.29 -14.84
CA PRO A 46 -7.49 15.67 -14.43
C PRO A 46 -8.92 15.79 -13.89
N VAL A 47 -9.09 16.50 -12.76
CA VAL A 47 -10.41 16.73 -12.17
C VAL A 47 -11.23 17.65 -13.08
N PRO A 48 -12.41 17.21 -13.58
CA PRO A 48 -13.25 18.03 -14.45
C PRO A 48 -14.05 19.06 -13.65
N ALA A 49 -14.55 20.10 -14.33
CA ALA A 49 -15.34 21.18 -13.70
C ALA A 49 -16.65 20.69 -13.05
N SER A 50 -17.16 19.53 -13.48
CA SER A 50 -18.32 18.88 -12.88
C SER A 50 -18.04 18.27 -11.50
N GLY A 51 -16.76 18.07 -11.14
CA GLY A 51 -16.34 17.31 -9.96
C GLY A 51 -16.57 15.80 -10.09
N ASN A 52 -17.00 15.29 -11.25
CA ASN A 52 -17.20 13.87 -11.51
C ASN A 52 -16.10 13.34 -12.43
N ILE A 53 -15.15 12.57 -11.89
CA ILE A 53 -13.98 12.12 -12.64
C ILE A 53 -14.32 11.38 -13.94
N ALA A 54 -15.50 10.73 -14.01
CA ALA A 54 -15.99 10.04 -15.20
C ALA A 54 -16.04 10.91 -16.46
N ASP A 55 -16.10 12.25 -16.32
CA ASP A 55 -16.12 13.18 -17.45
C ASP A 55 -14.73 13.42 -18.08
N SER A 56 -13.65 12.94 -17.44
CA SER A 56 -12.26 13.09 -17.90
C SER A 56 -11.69 11.85 -18.61
N MET A 57 -12.53 10.86 -18.92
CA MET A 57 -12.09 9.58 -19.47
C MET A 57 -13.06 9.00 -20.49
N LEU A 58 -12.57 8.05 -21.30
CA LEU A 58 -13.41 7.27 -22.18
C LEU A 58 -13.96 6.07 -21.40
N TYR A 59 -15.27 5.92 -21.32
CA TYR A 59 -15.88 4.71 -20.78
C TYR A 59 -15.77 3.57 -21.80
N VAL A 60 -15.20 2.44 -21.39
CA VAL A 60 -14.89 1.32 -22.29
C VAL A 60 -15.71 0.08 -21.98
N GLY A 61 -16.09 -0.16 -20.72
CA GLY A 61 -16.96 -1.30 -20.41
C GLY A 61 -17.15 -1.59 -18.93
N THR A 62 -17.69 -2.78 -18.66
CA THR A 62 -17.92 -3.29 -17.31
C THR A 62 -17.03 -4.50 -17.06
N VAL A 63 -16.43 -4.60 -15.87
CA VAL A 63 -15.68 -5.77 -15.42
C VAL A 63 -16.36 -6.35 -14.19
N ALA A 64 -16.75 -7.62 -14.26
CA ALA A 64 -17.26 -8.33 -13.10
C ALA A 64 -16.13 -8.65 -12.11
N VAL A 65 -16.44 -8.70 -10.82
CA VAL A 65 -15.51 -9.25 -9.82
C VAL A 65 -15.27 -10.74 -10.12
N GLY A 66 -14.01 -11.16 -10.16
CA GLY A 66 -13.57 -12.47 -10.64
C GLY A 66 -13.42 -12.55 -12.17
N GLY A 67 -13.58 -11.43 -12.87
CA GLY A 67 -13.51 -11.32 -14.33
C GLY A 67 -12.35 -10.47 -14.83
N ALA A 68 -12.23 -10.39 -16.15
CA ALA A 68 -11.27 -9.54 -16.82
C ALA A 68 -11.83 -8.98 -18.13
N GLN A 69 -11.35 -7.80 -18.52
CA GLN A 69 -11.70 -7.12 -19.76
C GLN A 69 -10.43 -6.78 -20.53
N GLN A 70 -10.46 -6.96 -21.85
CA GLN A 70 -9.31 -6.75 -22.74
C GLN A 70 -9.61 -5.59 -23.68
N ASP A 71 -8.65 -4.68 -23.84
CA ASP A 71 -8.77 -3.51 -24.71
C ASP A 71 -7.42 -3.09 -25.31
N GLY A 72 -7.49 -2.28 -26.36
CA GLY A 72 -6.34 -1.64 -26.99
C GLY A 72 -6.18 -0.20 -26.53
N ALA A 73 -5.03 0.10 -25.91
CA ALA A 73 -4.66 1.46 -25.57
C ALA A 73 -4.56 2.32 -26.83
N SER A 74 -5.14 3.51 -26.79
CA SER A 74 -5.15 4.43 -27.92
C SER A 74 -3.72 4.85 -28.32
N ALA A 75 -3.56 5.38 -29.53
CA ALA A 75 -2.25 5.90 -29.96
C ALA A 75 -1.81 7.13 -29.14
N GLN A 76 -2.76 7.87 -28.58
CA GLN A 76 -2.50 9.03 -27.73
C GLN A 76 -2.59 8.66 -26.24
N PRO A 77 -1.89 9.38 -25.35
CA PRO A 77 -2.12 9.27 -23.91
C PRO A 77 -3.60 9.44 -23.56
N GLY A 78 -4.08 8.69 -22.58
CA GLY A 78 -5.48 8.76 -22.19
C GLY A 78 -5.85 7.85 -21.04
N TYR A 79 -7.14 7.88 -20.71
CA TYR A 79 -7.73 7.13 -19.60
C TYR A 79 -8.96 6.36 -20.07
N TYR A 80 -9.00 5.08 -19.74
CA TYR A 80 -10.14 4.20 -19.96
C TYR A 80 -10.82 3.86 -18.64
N GLY A 81 -12.12 4.10 -18.58
CA GLY A 81 -12.96 3.84 -17.41
C GLY A 81 -13.75 2.54 -17.52
N TYR A 82 -13.78 1.80 -16.42
CA TYR A 82 -14.43 0.51 -16.28
C TYR A 82 -15.36 0.47 -15.06
N ARG A 83 -16.61 0.07 -15.26
CA ARG A 83 -17.56 -0.13 -14.15
C ARG A 83 -17.32 -1.46 -13.47
N VAL A 84 -17.35 -1.47 -12.14
CA VAL A 84 -17.27 -2.68 -11.33
C VAL A 84 -18.39 -2.65 -10.30
N GLN A 85 -19.27 -3.65 -10.32
CA GLN A 85 -20.26 -3.84 -9.26
C GLN A 85 -19.65 -4.54 -8.06
N VAL A 86 -19.80 -3.93 -6.90
CA VAL A 86 -19.17 -4.34 -5.66
C VAL A 86 -20.20 -4.47 -4.55
N GLN A 87 -20.05 -5.49 -3.72
CA GLN A 87 -20.80 -5.64 -2.47
C GLN A 87 -20.01 -5.01 -1.32
N ALA A 88 -20.71 -4.42 -0.35
CA ALA A 88 -20.11 -3.89 0.87
C ALA A 88 -19.20 -4.94 1.54
N GLY A 89 -17.97 -4.53 1.92
CA GLY A 89 -16.97 -5.40 2.53
C GLY A 89 -16.23 -6.31 1.55
N SER A 90 -16.29 -6.06 0.23
CA SER A 90 -15.48 -6.80 -0.74
C SER A 90 -14.01 -6.38 -0.64
N GLN A 91 -13.10 -7.35 -0.79
CA GLN A 91 -11.67 -7.08 -0.91
C GLN A 91 -11.19 -7.51 -2.28
N LEU A 92 -10.68 -6.55 -3.04
CA LEU A 92 -10.35 -6.72 -4.44
C LEU A 92 -8.85 -6.51 -4.69
N LYS A 93 -8.34 -7.21 -5.69
CA LYS A 93 -7.07 -6.92 -6.36
C LYS A 93 -7.39 -6.52 -7.79
N LEU A 94 -6.81 -5.42 -8.25
CA LEU A 94 -6.95 -4.96 -9.62
C LEU A 94 -5.56 -4.96 -10.27
N GLU A 95 -5.44 -5.56 -11.44
CA GLU A 95 -4.15 -5.78 -12.09
C GLU A 95 -4.25 -5.57 -13.60
N VAL A 96 -3.35 -4.75 -14.14
CA VAL A 96 -3.20 -4.58 -15.58
C VAL A 96 -2.11 -5.53 -16.07
N THR A 97 -2.40 -6.27 -17.14
CA THR A 97 -1.44 -7.16 -17.82
C THR A 97 -1.40 -6.84 -19.30
N HIS A 98 -0.22 -6.85 -19.91
CA HIS A 98 -0.09 -6.68 -21.36
C HIS A 98 -0.44 -7.98 -22.09
N LEU A 99 -0.95 -7.87 -23.32
CA LEU A 99 -1.29 -9.01 -24.16
C LEU A 99 -0.35 -9.09 -25.38
N GLY A 100 0.09 -10.29 -25.73
CA GLY A 100 0.96 -10.53 -26.88
C GLY A 100 2.27 -9.72 -26.83
N SER A 101 2.65 -9.11 -27.95
CA SER A 101 3.86 -8.31 -28.11
C SER A 101 3.78 -6.89 -27.53
N SER A 102 2.78 -6.60 -26.69
CA SER A 102 2.51 -5.28 -26.11
C SER A 102 3.44 -4.90 -24.95
N MET A 103 4.66 -5.44 -24.95
CA MET A 103 5.69 -5.14 -23.94
C MET A 103 5.99 -3.63 -23.91
N TYR A 104 6.46 -3.16 -22.74
CA TYR A 104 6.76 -1.75 -22.46
C TYR A 104 5.53 -0.82 -22.49
N LEU A 105 4.31 -1.36 -22.39
CA LEU A 105 3.18 -0.51 -22.03
C LEU A 105 3.38 -0.02 -20.59
N ASP A 106 3.20 1.27 -20.40
CA ASP A 106 3.29 1.98 -19.12
C ASP A 106 1.86 2.39 -18.71
N THR A 107 1.41 1.98 -17.53
CA THR A 107 0.01 2.18 -17.10
C THR A 107 -0.15 2.58 -15.64
N GLY A 108 -1.02 3.56 -15.40
CA GLY A 108 -1.53 3.90 -14.07
C GLY A 108 -2.91 3.31 -13.84
N LEU A 109 -3.21 2.92 -12.61
CA LEU A 109 -4.51 2.38 -12.19
C LEU A 109 -5.06 3.20 -11.04
N PHE A 110 -6.31 3.62 -11.15
CA PHE A 110 -6.99 4.44 -10.16
C PHE A 110 -8.40 3.89 -9.90
N LEU A 111 -8.86 3.96 -8.65
CA LEU A 111 -10.20 3.51 -8.25
C LEU A 111 -10.96 4.64 -7.59
N TYR A 112 -12.22 4.84 -8.00
CA TYR A 112 -13.13 5.87 -7.51
C TYR A 112 -14.51 5.30 -7.16
N GLY A 113 -15.30 6.08 -6.42
CA GLY A 113 -16.69 5.78 -6.08
C GLY A 113 -16.93 5.44 -4.60
N PRO A 114 -18.02 4.74 -4.26
CA PRO A 114 -19.07 4.28 -5.17
C PRO A 114 -19.81 5.45 -5.82
N LYS A 115 -20.50 5.18 -6.92
CA LYS A 115 -21.36 6.13 -7.60
C LYS A 115 -22.47 6.61 -6.67
N ASP A 116 -22.58 7.92 -6.51
CA ASP A 116 -23.60 8.55 -5.68
C ASP A 116 -24.99 8.57 -6.35
N ALA A 117 -25.99 9.06 -5.62
CA ALA A 117 -27.35 9.19 -6.09
C ALA A 117 -27.51 10.15 -7.29
N ASN A 118 -26.56 11.07 -7.50
CA ASN A 118 -26.53 11.98 -8.64
C ASN A 118 -25.82 11.38 -9.86
N GLY A 119 -25.28 10.17 -9.73
CA GLY A 119 -24.55 9.46 -10.77
C GLY A 119 -23.07 9.82 -10.85
N SER A 120 -22.53 10.54 -9.87
CA SER A 120 -21.11 10.94 -9.80
C SER A 120 -20.28 9.92 -9.03
N TYR A 121 -19.04 9.67 -9.46
CA TYR A 121 -18.07 8.90 -8.68
C TYR A 121 -17.18 9.78 -7.79
N GLY A 122 -17.40 11.10 -7.83
CA GLY A 122 -16.53 12.10 -7.22
C GLY A 122 -15.18 12.22 -7.94
N ASP A 123 -14.21 12.82 -7.26
CA ASP A 123 -12.84 13.06 -7.71
C ASP A 123 -11.77 12.48 -6.76
N THR A 124 -12.20 11.90 -5.64
CA THR A 124 -11.31 11.37 -4.61
C THR A 124 -10.87 9.95 -4.97
N VAL A 125 -9.57 9.77 -5.16
CA VAL A 125 -8.96 8.45 -5.40
C VAL A 125 -9.03 7.60 -4.14
N LEU A 126 -9.64 6.42 -4.23
CA LEU A 126 -9.69 5.42 -3.15
C LEU A 126 -8.44 4.55 -3.10
N ALA A 127 -7.92 4.17 -4.28
CA ALA A 127 -6.71 3.39 -4.43
C ALA A 127 -6.04 3.71 -5.76
N GLN A 128 -4.72 3.70 -5.79
CA GLN A 128 -3.96 3.88 -7.02
C GLN A 128 -2.64 3.11 -6.99
N ASP A 129 -2.13 2.80 -8.17
CA ASP A 129 -0.79 2.28 -8.40
C ASP A 129 -0.36 2.55 -9.84
N ASP A 130 0.95 2.57 -10.10
CA ASP A 130 1.50 2.91 -11.41
C ASP A 130 2.64 2.00 -11.89
N ASP A 131 3.24 1.19 -11.02
CA ASP A 131 4.43 0.40 -11.39
C ASP A 131 4.64 -0.85 -10.51
N SER A 132 3.64 -1.25 -9.72
CA SER A 132 3.75 -2.44 -8.85
C SER A 132 3.35 -3.75 -9.53
N GLY A 133 3.00 -3.71 -10.82
CA GLY A 133 2.63 -4.86 -11.64
C GLY A 133 3.80 -5.48 -12.40
N TYR A 134 3.51 -6.17 -13.52
CA TYR A 134 4.55 -6.80 -14.32
C TYR A 134 5.25 -5.79 -15.23
N GLY A 135 6.49 -5.42 -14.90
CA GLY A 135 7.22 -4.39 -15.61
C GLY A 135 6.72 -3.01 -15.21
N GLN A 136 6.24 -2.22 -16.17
CA GLN A 136 5.74 -0.84 -15.96
C GLN A 136 4.21 -0.79 -15.89
N LEU A 137 3.62 -1.90 -15.42
CA LEU A 137 2.18 -2.04 -15.37
C LEU A 137 1.69 -1.79 -13.95
N SER A 138 0.47 -1.32 -13.84
CA SER A 138 -0.12 -0.98 -12.55
C SER A 138 -0.86 -2.16 -11.91
N LYS A 139 -0.80 -2.18 -10.58
CA LYS A 139 -1.45 -3.17 -9.73
C LYS A 139 -1.85 -2.60 -8.38
N VAL A 140 -3.15 -2.58 -8.12
CA VAL A 140 -3.68 -2.41 -6.77
C VAL A 140 -3.75 -3.78 -6.12
N GLY A 141 -2.78 -4.08 -5.24
CA GLY A 141 -2.60 -5.41 -4.64
C GLY A 141 -3.71 -5.85 -3.69
N LEU A 142 -4.31 -4.91 -2.96
CA LEU A 142 -5.44 -5.13 -2.06
C LEU A 142 -6.16 -3.79 -1.85
N VAL A 143 -7.47 -3.77 -2.04
CA VAL A 143 -8.34 -2.66 -1.63
C VAL A 143 -9.60 -3.22 -0.98
N THR A 144 -9.98 -2.65 0.17
CA THR A 144 -11.21 -3.00 0.87
C THR A 144 -12.28 -1.94 0.59
N LEU A 145 -13.43 -2.36 0.08
CA LEU A 145 -14.52 -1.48 -0.33
C LEU A 145 -15.70 -1.62 0.64
N PRO A 146 -15.92 -0.63 1.53
CA PRO A 146 -16.87 -0.77 2.64
C PRO A 146 -18.34 -0.63 2.22
N GLN A 147 -18.61 0.01 1.09
CA GLN A 147 -19.97 0.29 0.61
C GLN A 147 -20.29 -0.55 -0.63
N ASP A 148 -21.54 -0.97 -0.76
CA ASP A 148 -22.06 -1.55 -2.00
C ASP A 148 -22.24 -0.47 -3.07
N GLY A 149 -22.19 -0.89 -4.33
CA GLY A 149 -22.50 -0.02 -5.46
C GLY A 149 -21.58 -0.19 -6.65
N GLU A 150 -21.67 0.79 -7.55
CA GLU A 150 -20.88 0.87 -8.77
C GLU A 150 -19.62 1.69 -8.53
N TYR A 151 -18.47 1.06 -8.69
CA TYR A 151 -17.17 1.71 -8.63
C TYR A 151 -16.60 1.90 -10.04
N LEU A 152 -15.66 2.82 -10.16
CA LEU A 152 -15.00 3.16 -11.41
C LEU A 152 -13.51 2.85 -11.30
N ALA A 153 -13.06 1.80 -11.98
CA ALA A 153 -11.65 1.51 -12.18
C ALA A 153 -11.16 2.21 -13.46
N VAL A 154 -10.02 2.88 -13.38
CA VAL A 154 -9.50 3.73 -14.46
C VAL A 154 -8.09 3.31 -14.79
N VAL A 155 -7.85 2.94 -16.05
CA VAL A 155 -6.52 2.64 -16.58
C VAL A 155 -6.04 3.84 -17.38
N GLY A 156 -5.00 4.52 -16.89
CA GLY A 156 -4.25 5.55 -17.59
C GLY A 156 -3.08 4.96 -18.36
N PHE A 157 -2.71 5.55 -19.49
CA PHE A 157 -1.54 5.16 -20.27
C PHE A 157 -0.95 6.36 -21.00
N ILE A 158 0.37 6.39 -21.16
CA ILE A 158 1.09 7.47 -21.88
C ILE A 158 1.72 7.01 -23.20
N ASN A 159 1.97 5.72 -23.36
CA ASN A 159 2.66 5.14 -24.51
C ASN A 159 1.84 4.01 -25.17
N GLY A 160 0.52 4.22 -25.24
CA GLY A 160 -0.47 3.22 -25.68
C GLY A 160 -0.16 2.63 -27.05
N GLY A 161 -0.05 3.44 -28.11
CA GLY A 161 0.42 2.97 -29.42
C GLY A 161 -0.32 1.76 -30.02
N GLY A 162 -1.59 1.52 -29.64
CA GLY A 162 -2.36 0.33 -30.03
C GLY A 162 -2.02 -0.95 -29.26
N LYS A 163 -1.16 -0.87 -28.24
CA LYS A 163 -0.81 -1.97 -27.35
C LYS A 163 -2.05 -2.49 -26.65
N GLN A 164 -2.14 -3.81 -26.58
CA GLN A 164 -3.26 -4.52 -26.00
C GLN A 164 -2.96 -4.82 -24.53
N PHE A 165 -3.96 -4.60 -23.69
CA PHE A 165 -3.89 -4.89 -22.27
C PHE A 165 -5.15 -5.59 -21.79
N ARG A 166 -5.09 -6.12 -20.57
CA ARG A 166 -6.19 -6.72 -19.85
C ARG A 166 -6.23 -6.14 -18.44
N LEU A 167 -7.38 -5.57 -18.07
CA LEU A 167 -7.70 -5.27 -16.67
C LEU A 167 -8.38 -6.48 -16.06
N GLN A 168 -7.81 -7.01 -14.99
CA GLN A 168 -8.38 -8.10 -14.20
C GLN A 168 -8.79 -7.59 -12.82
N VAL A 169 -9.97 -8.01 -12.36
CA VAL A 169 -10.50 -7.69 -11.02
C VAL A 169 -10.71 -9.01 -10.28
N ASP A 170 -9.80 -9.34 -9.38
CA ASP A 170 -9.85 -10.56 -8.58
C ASP A 170 -10.49 -10.29 -7.22
N CYS A 171 -11.32 -11.21 -6.76
CA CYS A 171 -11.71 -11.24 -5.35
C CYS A 171 -10.58 -11.89 -4.54
N VAL A 172 -10.07 -11.16 -3.54
CA VAL A 172 -9.03 -11.66 -2.63
C VAL A 172 -9.52 -11.88 -1.21
N GLY A 173 -10.77 -11.50 -0.89
CA GLY A 173 -11.34 -11.68 0.44
C GLY A 173 -12.69 -10.98 0.62
N GLY A 174 -13.26 -11.15 1.81
CA GLY A 174 -14.49 -10.50 2.23
C GLY A 174 -15.73 -10.98 1.48
N ALA A 175 -16.68 -10.07 1.27
CA ALA A 175 -18.02 -10.40 0.77
C ALA A 175 -18.05 -10.95 -0.68
N CYS A 176 -16.99 -10.72 -1.46
CA CYS A 176 -16.95 -11.17 -2.86
C CYS A 176 -16.60 -12.66 -3.04
N LEU A 177 -16.23 -13.38 -1.97
CA LEU A 177 -15.93 -14.81 -2.05
C LEU A 177 -17.17 -15.68 -1.88
N PRO A 178 -17.43 -16.64 -2.77
CA PRO A 178 -18.50 -17.60 -2.57
C PRO A 178 -18.10 -18.64 -1.51
N ASN A 179 -18.96 -18.86 -0.51
CA ASN A 179 -18.87 -19.94 0.49
C ASN A 179 -17.46 -20.13 1.10
N PRO A 180 -16.88 -19.09 1.74
CA PRO A 180 -15.55 -19.20 2.31
C PRO A 180 -15.50 -20.25 3.44
N GLN A 181 -14.38 -20.96 3.53
CA GLN A 181 -14.17 -21.99 4.57
C GLN A 181 -13.68 -21.36 5.89
N PRO A 182 -13.86 -22.00 7.05
CA PRO A 182 -13.31 -21.51 8.30
C PRO A 182 -11.77 -21.40 8.25
N ALA A 183 -11.21 -20.44 8.98
CA ALA A 183 -9.75 -20.30 9.09
C ALA A 183 -9.11 -21.51 9.77
N PRO A 184 -7.99 -22.06 9.24
CA PRO A 184 -7.24 -23.11 9.92
C PRO A 184 -6.74 -22.67 11.29
N THR A 185 -6.61 -23.61 12.23
CA THR A 185 -6.00 -23.34 13.53
C THR A 185 -4.57 -22.84 13.37
N GLY A 186 -4.23 -21.74 14.05
CA GLY A 186 -2.89 -21.14 13.98
C GLY A 186 -2.61 -20.34 12.71
N HIS A 187 -3.64 -20.01 11.92
CA HIS A 187 -3.48 -19.11 10.78
C HIS A 187 -2.84 -17.78 11.20
N ALA A 188 -1.82 -17.35 10.45
CA ALA A 188 -1.13 -16.08 10.64
C ALA A 188 -1.66 -15.02 9.68
N LEU A 189 -2.02 -13.86 10.22
CA LEU A 189 -2.54 -12.76 9.42
C LEU A 189 -1.42 -12.06 8.65
N THR A 190 -1.59 -11.93 7.34
CA THR A 190 -0.70 -11.11 6.50
C THR A 190 -1.24 -9.70 6.42
N LEU A 191 -0.47 -8.74 6.91
CA LEU A 191 -0.84 -7.33 7.00
C LEU A 191 -0.14 -6.51 5.92
N VAL A 192 -0.92 -5.76 5.13
CA VAL A 192 -0.43 -4.78 4.16
C VAL A 192 -0.55 -3.39 4.80
N GLN A 193 0.55 -2.65 4.88
CA GLN A 193 0.50 -1.31 5.44
C GLN A 193 -0.17 -0.35 4.46
N SER A 194 -1.04 0.51 4.99
CA SER A 194 -1.76 1.52 4.21
C SER A 194 -1.51 2.90 4.81
N PRO A 195 -1.43 3.96 3.99
CA PRO A 195 -1.30 5.31 4.52
C PRO A 195 -2.53 5.68 5.35
N ILE A 196 -2.33 6.47 6.40
CA ILE A 196 -3.44 7.09 7.13
C ILE A 196 -3.96 8.31 6.35
N THR A 197 -5.21 8.69 6.58
CA THR A 197 -5.81 9.84 5.90
C THR A 197 -5.18 11.15 6.35
N ALA A 198 -5.24 12.19 5.51
CA ALA A 198 -4.74 13.52 5.88
C ALA A 198 -5.42 14.08 7.14
N GLY A 199 -6.70 13.77 7.35
CA GLY A 199 -7.43 14.15 8.57
C GLY A 199 -6.87 13.48 9.83
N LEU A 200 -6.58 12.18 9.76
CA LEU A 200 -5.95 11.45 10.87
C LEU A 200 -4.52 11.94 11.13
N GLN A 201 -3.75 12.20 10.07
CA GLN A 201 -2.40 12.74 10.19
C GLN A 201 -2.41 14.11 10.87
N SER A 202 -3.29 15.01 10.44
CA SER A 202 -3.44 16.35 11.02
C SER A 202 -3.81 16.30 12.51
N ALA A 203 -4.73 15.41 12.90
CA ALA A 203 -5.10 15.23 14.30
C ALA A 203 -3.95 14.66 15.15
N LEU A 204 -3.15 13.75 14.59
CA LEU A 204 -1.96 13.20 15.24
C LEU A 204 -0.90 14.30 15.46
N ASP A 205 -0.62 15.08 14.42
CA ASP A 205 0.37 16.16 14.45
C ASP A 205 -0.04 17.24 15.45
N ALA A 206 -1.32 17.62 15.48
CA ALA A 206 -1.87 18.57 16.45
C ALA A 206 -1.70 18.10 17.90
N GLY A 207 -1.76 16.80 18.17
CA GLY A 207 -1.47 16.24 19.49
C GLY A 207 0.02 16.24 19.83
N ASN A 208 0.87 15.89 18.86
CA ASN A 208 2.33 15.80 19.03
C ASN A 208 3.01 17.16 19.27
N ILE A 209 2.40 18.28 18.87
CA ILE A 209 2.94 19.63 19.15
C ILE A 209 2.64 20.14 20.57
N VAL A 210 1.75 19.48 21.32
CA VAL A 210 1.31 19.99 22.63
C VAL A 210 2.38 19.83 23.70
N ARG A 211 3.11 18.72 23.70
CA ARG A 211 4.21 18.46 24.64
C ARG A 211 5.32 17.66 23.96
N GLU A 212 6.56 18.04 24.22
CA GLU A 212 7.74 17.34 23.69
C GLU A 212 8.00 15.98 24.36
N ASP A 213 7.55 15.82 25.61
CA ASP A 213 7.75 14.61 26.39
C ASP A 213 6.72 13.51 26.12
N ASN A 214 5.70 13.79 25.30
CA ASN A 214 4.64 12.86 24.92
C ASN A 214 4.45 12.85 23.40
N ILE A 215 4.86 11.76 22.75
CA ILE A 215 4.74 11.58 21.30
C ILE A 215 3.92 10.34 21.02
N SER A 216 3.03 10.41 20.03
CA SER A 216 2.28 9.25 19.55
C SER A 216 2.52 9.00 18.06
N HIS A 217 2.30 7.74 17.67
CA HIS A 217 2.36 7.26 16.31
C HIS A 217 1.06 6.51 15.97
N LEU A 218 0.62 6.65 14.72
CA LEU A 218 -0.53 5.95 14.19
C LEU A 218 -0.14 5.25 12.89
N THR A 219 -0.50 3.98 12.75
CA THR A 219 -0.31 3.22 11.50
C THR A 219 -1.54 2.39 11.23
N ALA A 220 -1.92 2.28 9.96
CA ALA A 220 -3.03 1.45 9.52
C ALA A 220 -2.53 0.29 8.65
N PHE A 221 -3.21 -0.84 8.76
CA PHE A 221 -2.97 -2.03 7.97
C PHE A 221 -4.29 -2.56 7.44
N ASP A 222 -4.27 -2.97 6.18
CA ASP A 222 -5.26 -3.83 5.57
C ASP A 222 -4.84 -5.30 5.70
N PHE A 223 -5.80 -6.20 5.69
CA PHE A 223 -5.53 -7.63 5.54
C PHE A 223 -6.58 -8.28 4.67
N ALA A 224 -6.16 -9.18 3.79
CA ALA A 224 -7.11 -10.01 3.05
C ALA A 224 -7.67 -11.10 3.97
N TRP A 225 -8.98 -11.29 3.95
CA TRP A 225 -9.66 -12.32 4.72
C TRP A 225 -10.48 -13.22 3.80
N THR A 226 -9.92 -14.40 3.51
CA THR A 226 -10.52 -15.38 2.60
C THR A 226 -11.41 -16.41 3.30
N TYR A 227 -11.59 -16.27 4.60
CA TYR A 227 -12.23 -17.28 5.45
C TYR A 227 -13.62 -16.83 5.88
N SER A 228 -14.46 -17.79 6.31
CA SER A 228 -15.73 -17.46 6.93
C SER A 228 -15.52 -16.89 8.34
N GLY A 229 -16.47 -16.05 8.76
CA GLY A 229 -16.39 -15.34 10.03
C GLY A 229 -15.36 -14.21 10.02
N GLU A 230 -14.86 -13.86 11.19
CA GLU A 230 -13.95 -12.75 11.41
C GLU A 230 -12.62 -13.26 11.99
N THR A 231 -11.53 -12.51 11.78
CA THR A 231 -10.28 -12.75 12.50
C THR A 231 -10.41 -12.35 13.98
N THR A 232 -9.50 -12.81 14.83
CA THR A 232 -9.49 -12.49 16.26
C THR A 232 -8.48 -11.40 16.59
N LEU A 233 -8.76 -10.67 17.68
CA LEU A 233 -7.82 -9.67 18.23
C LEU A 233 -6.44 -10.25 18.54
N ASP A 234 -6.37 -11.50 19.03
CA ASP A 234 -5.10 -12.16 19.34
C ASP A 234 -4.29 -12.46 18.08
N THR A 235 -4.94 -12.91 17.00
CA THR A 235 -4.28 -13.14 15.71
C THR A 235 -3.76 -11.83 15.12
N ALA A 236 -4.57 -10.76 15.16
CA ALA A 236 -4.16 -9.42 14.72
C ALA A 236 -2.98 -8.89 15.54
N ALA A 237 -3.03 -9.00 16.88
CA ALA A 237 -1.96 -8.55 17.74
C ALA A 237 -0.67 -9.36 17.55
N ALA A 238 -0.76 -10.67 17.35
CA ALA A 238 0.41 -11.50 17.03
C ALA A 238 1.08 -11.06 15.72
N ALA A 239 0.30 -10.73 14.69
CA ALA A 239 0.83 -10.23 13.42
C ALA A 239 1.53 -8.85 13.56
N ILE A 240 1.03 -7.98 14.44
CA ILE A 240 1.70 -6.72 14.77
C ILE A 240 2.99 -6.96 15.54
N LEU A 241 2.96 -7.77 16.61
CA LEU A 241 4.13 -8.03 17.46
C LEU A 241 5.25 -8.80 16.74
N ALA A 242 4.94 -9.53 15.66
CA ALA A 242 5.92 -10.16 14.80
C ALA A 242 6.81 -9.15 14.04
N ARG A 243 6.38 -7.89 13.92
CA ARG A 243 7.17 -6.83 13.26
C ARG A 243 8.27 -6.33 14.19
N GLY A 244 9.47 -6.13 13.62
CA GLY A 244 10.69 -5.77 14.37
C GLY A 244 10.51 -4.59 15.33
N GLN A 245 9.82 -3.54 14.88
CA GLN A 245 9.58 -2.32 15.67
C GLN A 245 8.75 -2.54 16.95
N TYR A 246 7.90 -3.57 16.98
CA TYR A 246 7.00 -3.84 18.12
C TYR A 246 7.45 -5.00 19.00
N ARG A 247 8.60 -5.65 18.70
CA ARG A 247 9.10 -6.80 19.46
C ARG A 247 9.29 -6.52 20.95
N GLY A 248 9.58 -5.27 21.32
CA GLY A 248 9.77 -4.89 22.73
C GLY A 248 8.51 -5.04 23.60
N TYR A 249 7.32 -5.11 23.00
CA TYR A 249 6.05 -5.29 23.71
C TYR A 249 5.72 -6.75 24.03
N LEU A 250 6.46 -7.72 23.47
CA LEU A 250 6.26 -9.15 23.76
C LEU A 250 6.51 -9.52 25.23
N ASN A 251 7.24 -8.68 25.96
CA ASN A 251 7.58 -8.91 27.36
C ASN A 251 6.58 -8.28 28.35
N ASP A 252 5.48 -7.67 27.87
CA ASP A 252 4.43 -7.19 28.75
C ASP A 252 3.81 -8.37 29.53
N PRO A 253 3.94 -8.41 30.86
CA PRO A 253 3.42 -9.52 31.66
C PRO A 253 1.89 -9.50 31.79
N ALA A 254 1.22 -8.39 31.47
CA ALA A 254 -0.22 -8.21 31.69
C ALA A 254 -0.88 -7.36 30.60
N PRO A 255 -0.88 -7.80 29.33
CA PRO A 255 -1.59 -7.11 28.27
C PRO A 255 -3.10 -7.08 28.56
N LEU A 256 -3.76 -5.96 28.26
CA LEU A 256 -5.17 -5.76 28.53
C LEU A 256 -6.00 -5.83 27.25
N VAL A 257 -7.18 -6.44 27.33
CA VAL A 257 -8.23 -6.29 26.33
C VAL A 257 -9.15 -5.17 26.78
N LEU A 258 -9.34 -4.17 25.92
CA LEU A 258 -10.17 -3.00 26.16
C LEU A 258 -11.32 -2.97 25.16
N THR A 259 -12.47 -2.42 25.56
CA THR A 259 -13.46 -1.96 24.59
C THR A 259 -12.95 -0.72 23.87
N TYR A 260 -13.49 -0.43 22.69
CA TYR A 260 -13.11 0.80 21.99
C TYR A 260 -13.40 2.05 22.83
N ALA A 261 -14.49 2.08 23.62
CA ALA A 261 -14.76 3.20 24.54
C ALA A 261 -13.71 3.33 25.66
N GLN A 262 -13.18 2.22 26.17
CA GLN A 262 -12.11 2.24 27.19
C GLN A 262 -10.77 2.70 26.64
N LEU A 263 -10.52 2.59 25.33
CA LEU A 263 -9.32 3.14 24.72
C LEU A 263 -9.23 4.65 24.95
N GLU A 264 -10.31 5.41 24.75
CA GLU A 264 -10.32 6.88 24.88
C GLU A 264 -9.80 7.35 26.25
N THR A 265 -10.20 6.66 27.32
CA THR A 265 -9.80 7.01 28.69
C THR A 265 -8.34 6.66 28.97
N SER A 266 -7.76 5.73 28.22
CA SER A 266 -6.34 5.36 28.30
C SER A 266 -5.44 6.27 27.46
N MET A 267 -6.00 7.08 26.56
CA MET A 267 -5.26 8.03 25.74
C MET A 267 -4.97 9.31 26.52
N TYR A 268 -3.81 9.92 26.26
CA TYR A 268 -3.57 11.28 26.73
C TYR A 268 -4.56 12.25 26.07
N TRP A 269 -4.96 13.28 26.83
CA TRP A 269 -6.06 14.16 26.43
C TRP A 269 -5.85 14.81 25.06
N GLN A 270 -4.61 15.15 24.70
CA GLN A 270 -4.27 15.78 23.42
C GLN A 270 -4.46 14.86 22.22
N PHE A 271 -4.49 13.54 22.41
CA PHE A 271 -4.69 12.56 21.34
C PHE A 271 -6.11 11.99 21.31
N ARG A 272 -6.98 12.33 22.27
CA ARG A 272 -8.39 11.89 22.28
C ARG A 272 -9.17 12.24 21.00
N PRO A 273 -8.90 13.34 20.27
CA PRO A 273 -9.55 13.58 18.98
C PRO A 273 -9.34 12.47 17.93
N LEU A 274 -8.25 11.69 18.04
CA LEU A 274 -8.03 10.53 17.15
C LEU A 274 -9.07 9.43 17.38
N HIS A 275 -9.62 9.29 18.58
CA HIS A 275 -10.54 8.21 18.93
C HIS A 275 -11.81 8.18 18.06
N PRO A 276 -12.63 9.25 17.98
CA PRO A 276 -13.77 9.25 17.08
C PRO A 276 -13.35 9.29 15.60
N ALA A 277 -12.21 9.91 15.26
CA ALA A 277 -11.74 10.01 13.88
C ALA A 277 -11.31 8.67 13.28
N ILE A 278 -10.62 7.81 14.06
CA ILE A 278 -10.23 6.46 13.67
C ILE A 278 -11.47 5.61 13.39
N LEU A 279 -12.47 5.68 14.28
CA LEU A 279 -13.72 4.93 14.14
C LEU A 279 -14.50 5.37 12.90
N ALA A 280 -14.59 6.68 12.66
CA ALA A 280 -15.26 7.22 11.47
C ALA A 280 -14.52 6.88 10.16
N THR A 281 -13.19 6.77 10.21
CA THR A 281 -12.37 6.49 9.02
C THR A 281 -12.40 5.02 8.62
N TYR A 282 -12.33 4.11 9.60
CA TYR A 282 -12.10 2.70 9.35
C TYR A 282 -13.24 1.77 9.76
N GLY A 283 -14.17 2.23 10.60
CA GLY A 283 -15.30 1.42 11.04
C GLY A 283 -16.45 1.47 10.06
N ASN A 284 -17.23 0.38 10.02
CA ASN A 284 -18.48 0.30 9.27
C ASN A 284 -19.72 0.78 10.07
N GLY A 285 -19.51 1.27 11.30
CA GLY A 285 -20.57 1.78 12.19
C GLY A 285 -21.37 0.72 12.95
N THR A 286 -21.20 -0.57 12.66
CA THR A 286 -21.94 -1.68 13.31
C THR A 286 -21.03 -2.76 13.91
N GLU A 287 -19.78 -2.84 13.46
CA GLU A 287 -18.83 -3.83 13.93
C GLU A 287 -18.36 -3.56 15.37
N ASN A 288 -18.08 -4.64 16.09
CA ASN A 288 -17.52 -4.55 17.43
C ASN A 288 -16.01 -4.36 17.36
N VAL A 289 -15.54 -3.11 17.43
CA VAL A 289 -14.11 -2.78 17.41
C VAL A 289 -13.44 -3.23 18.70
N GLN A 290 -12.36 -4.00 18.56
CA GLN A 290 -11.66 -4.65 19.67
C GLN A 290 -10.27 -4.03 19.85
N VAL A 291 -9.81 -3.88 21.10
CA VAL A 291 -8.52 -3.25 21.39
C VAL A 291 -7.69 -4.14 22.32
N LYS A 292 -6.43 -4.37 21.96
CA LYS A 292 -5.44 -5.00 22.85
C LYS A 292 -4.34 -3.99 23.16
N ARG A 293 -4.15 -3.67 24.43
CA ARG A 293 -3.10 -2.77 24.90
C ARG A 293 -1.94 -3.57 25.47
N TYR A 294 -0.75 -3.24 25.00
CA TYR A 294 0.52 -3.65 25.59
C TYR A 294 1.19 -2.45 26.25
N TYR A 295 1.92 -2.69 27.33
CA TYR A 295 2.68 -1.69 28.07
C TYR A 295 4.13 -2.13 28.22
N ARG A 296 5.06 -1.17 28.15
CA ARG A 296 6.45 -1.37 28.54
C ARG A 296 7.01 -0.12 29.18
N GLU A 297 7.93 -0.33 30.09
CA GLU A 297 8.69 0.70 30.76
C GLU A 297 10.16 0.31 30.72
N PHE A 298 11.02 1.29 30.46
CA PHE A 298 12.46 1.08 30.46
C PHE A 298 13.19 2.38 30.75
N SER A 299 14.24 2.26 31.55
CA SER A 299 15.13 3.39 31.87
C SER A 299 16.03 3.71 30.67
N THR A 300 16.14 4.99 30.35
CA THR A 300 17.05 5.57 29.37
C THR A 300 18.26 6.26 30.00
N GLY A 301 18.38 6.23 31.32
CA GLY A 301 19.48 6.81 32.07
C GLY A 301 19.12 6.99 33.55
N PRO A 302 20.07 7.48 34.38
CA PRO A 302 19.90 7.57 35.84
C PRO A 302 18.66 8.32 36.34
N ASN A 303 18.06 9.19 35.51
CA ASN A 303 16.90 10.02 35.84
C ASN A 303 15.84 10.07 34.71
N GLY A 304 15.84 9.11 33.77
CA GLY A 304 14.94 9.20 32.61
C GLY A 304 14.25 7.89 32.33
N ASP A 305 13.04 7.71 32.84
CA ASP A 305 12.20 6.57 32.50
C ASP A 305 11.34 6.86 31.27
N ASN A 306 11.22 5.86 30.40
CA ASN A 306 10.34 5.90 29.24
C ASN A 306 9.21 4.91 29.43
N TRP A 307 7.98 5.39 29.26
CA TRP A 307 6.77 4.57 29.28
C TRP A 307 6.18 4.53 27.88
N ARG A 308 5.83 3.34 27.40
CA ARG A 308 5.17 3.19 26.11
C ARG A 308 3.96 2.29 26.20
N THR A 309 2.91 2.69 25.49
CA THR A 309 1.73 1.87 25.25
C THR A 309 1.60 1.57 23.76
N LEU A 310 1.23 0.33 23.43
CA LEU A 310 0.89 -0.09 22.08
C LEU A 310 -0.55 -0.58 22.10
N ASN A 311 -1.44 0.10 21.38
CA ASN A 311 -2.83 -0.30 21.23
C ASN A 311 -3.01 -0.88 19.83
N VAL A 312 -3.28 -2.19 19.76
CA VAL A 312 -3.69 -2.88 18.53
C VAL A 312 -5.22 -2.85 18.48
N ILE A 313 -5.75 -2.17 17.47
CA ILE A 313 -7.18 -1.93 17.28
C ILE A 313 -7.62 -2.75 16.06
N LEU A 314 -8.50 -3.72 16.27
CA LEU A 314 -9.03 -4.58 15.22
C LEU A 314 -10.44 -4.11 14.82
N PHE A 315 -10.61 -3.88 13.51
CA PHE A 315 -11.89 -3.73 12.83
C PHE A 315 -12.17 -5.04 12.08
N PRO A 316 -12.89 -5.99 12.71
CA PRO A 316 -13.00 -7.34 12.20
C PRO A 316 -13.77 -7.45 10.88
N GLN A 317 -14.73 -6.54 10.63
CA GLN A 317 -15.58 -6.56 9.44
C GLN A 317 -15.09 -5.62 8.36
N SER A 318 -14.40 -4.54 8.74
CA SER A 318 -13.76 -3.63 7.78
C SER A 318 -12.35 -4.09 7.38
N TYR A 319 -11.89 -5.22 7.91
CA TYR A 319 -10.60 -5.85 7.60
C TYR A 319 -9.40 -4.90 7.78
N LYS A 320 -9.47 -4.09 8.85
CA LYS A 320 -8.41 -3.14 9.22
C LYS A 320 -7.80 -3.51 10.56
N VAL A 321 -6.49 -3.32 10.68
CA VAL A 321 -5.79 -3.23 11.96
C VAL A 321 -5.16 -1.86 12.06
N VAL A 322 -5.52 -1.10 13.09
CA VAL A 322 -4.91 0.20 13.40
C VAL A 322 -4.02 0.02 14.62
N VAL A 323 -2.81 0.54 14.54
CA VAL A 323 -1.84 0.54 15.62
C VAL A 323 -1.65 1.95 16.10
N TYR A 324 -1.93 2.18 17.37
CA TYR A 324 -1.73 3.44 18.05
C TYR A 324 -0.70 3.26 19.17
N GLU A 325 0.50 3.80 18.97
CA GLU A 325 1.59 3.77 19.94
C GLU A 325 1.71 5.13 20.63
N GLN A 326 1.83 5.15 21.95
CA GLN A 326 2.16 6.35 22.70
C GLN A 326 3.48 6.14 23.43
N THR A 327 4.31 7.16 23.42
CA THR A 327 5.55 7.24 24.18
C THR A 327 5.49 8.47 25.07
N ALA A 328 5.85 8.28 26.33
CA ALA A 328 6.06 9.33 27.30
C ALA A 328 7.44 9.14 27.94
N HIS A 329 8.12 10.23 28.28
CA HIS A 329 9.35 10.18 29.05
C HIS A 329 9.34 11.15 30.23
N GLU A 330 10.05 10.78 31.29
CA GLU A 330 10.27 11.66 32.43
C GLU A 330 11.20 12.81 32.02
N ILE A 331 10.89 14.02 32.52
CA ILE A 331 11.70 15.25 32.36
C ILE A 331 12.52 15.48 33.64
#